data_AF-A0A497ZJD1-F1
#
_entry.id   AF-A0A497ZJD1-F1
#
_cell.length_a   1.000
_cell.length_b   1.000
_cell.length_c   1.000
_cell.angle_alpha   90.00
_cell.angle_beta   90.00
_cell.angle_gamma   90.00
#
_symmetry.space_group_name_H-M   'P 1'
#
loop_
_entity.id
_entity.type
_entity.pdbx_description
1 polymer ?
#
loop_
_entity_poly.entity_id
_entity_poly.type
_entity_poly.pdbx_seq_one_letter_code
_entity_poly.pdbx_strand_id
1 'polypeptide(L)'
;MAQTDLYTARGDLVGRLSAPEIGPQIVVLRDGEDYDITSRDISTIQCLFELPVPAVYVATISGNASANLANLGAVGLSANSRLTKSHFPALIDLHSIKAAADTFARSKPGCNFPKDVIE
;
A
#
# COMPACT_ATOMS: atom_id res chain seq x y z
N MET A 1 6.07 -19.94 5.05
CA MET A 1 5.76 -18.63 4.45
C MET A 1 6.62 -18.51 3.21
N ALA A 2 6.03 -18.47 2.01
CA ALA A 2 6.79 -18.31 0.78
C ALA A 2 7.40 -16.90 0.78
N GLN A 3 8.72 -16.83 0.68
CA GLN A 3 9.44 -15.59 0.48
C GLN A 3 9.12 -15.13 -0.94
N THR A 4 8.31 -14.08 -1.08
CA THR A 4 7.98 -13.52 -2.40
C THR A 4 9.28 -12.93 -2.95
N ASP A 5 9.86 -13.58 -3.95
CA ASP A 5 11.09 -13.16 -4.62
C ASP A 5 10.84 -11.91 -5.49
N LEU A 6 10.45 -10.80 -4.87
CA LEU A 6 10.21 -9.51 -5.52
C LEU A 6 11.46 -9.01 -6.26
N TYR A 7 12.66 -9.48 -5.90
CA TYR A 7 13.90 -9.20 -6.62
C TYR A 7 13.94 -9.81 -8.03
N THR A 8 13.10 -10.81 -8.34
CA THR A 8 13.01 -11.44 -9.67
C THR A 8 11.96 -10.77 -10.56
N ALA A 9 11.11 -9.91 -9.98
CA ALA A 9 10.13 -9.15 -10.74
C ALA A 9 10.86 -8.16 -11.66
N ARG A 10 10.58 -8.22 -12.95
CA ARG A 10 11.12 -7.26 -13.93
C ARG A 10 10.10 -6.17 -14.16
N GLY A 11 10.40 -4.96 -13.70
CA GLY A 11 9.56 -3.78 -13.85
C GLY A 11 9.88 -2.71 -12.80
N ASP A 12 9.31 -1.52 -12.98
CA ASP A 12 9.40 -0.46 -11.98
C ASP A 12 8.49 -0.79 -10.80
N LEU A 13 9.08 -0.98 -9.62
CA LEU A 13 8.36 -1.29 -8.40
C LEU A 13 8.10 -0.01 -7.62
N VAL A 14 6.82 0.37 -7.49
CA VAL A 14 6.39 1.56 -6.75
C VAL A 14 5.55 1.21 -5.54
N GLY A 15 5.66 2.01 -4.49
CA GLY A 15 4.97 1.77 -3.24
C GLY A 15 4.85 3.02 -2.38
N ARG A 16 4.48 2.78 -1.12
CA ARG A 16 4.38 3.84 -0.12
C ARG A 16 5.26 3.49 1.07
N LEU A 17 5.90 4.52 1.64
CA LEU A 17 6.69 4.41 2.85
C LEU A 17 6.26 5.52 3.82
N SER A 18 6.07 5.21 5.09
CA SER A 18 5.80 6.23 6.11
C SER A 18 7.11 6.54 6.81
N ALA A 19 7.68 7.72 6.58
CA ALA A 19 8.88 8.19 7.25
C ALA A 19 8.53 8.93 8.55
N PRO A 20 9.32 8.79 9.64
CA PRO A 20 9.12 9.55 10.86
C PRO A 20 9.28 11.05 10.57
N GLU A 21 8.49 11.89 11.25
CA GLU A 21 8.43 13.36 11.10
C GLU A 21 7.94 13.91 9.74
N ILE A 22 8.01 13.14 8.65
CA ILE A 22 7.57 13.57 7.31
C ILE A 22 6.18 12.99 6.98
N GLY A 23 5.92 11.74 7.37
CA GLY A 23 4.68 11.04 7.07
C GLY A 23 4.76 10.21 5.77
N PRO A 24 3.62 9.98 5.08
CA PRO A 24 3.55 9.08 3.94
C PRO A 24 4.23 9.66 2.69
N GLN A 25 5.13 8.89 2.11
CA GLN A 25 5.88 9.17 0.90
C GLN A 25 5.55 8.14 -0.18
N ILE A 26 5.66 8.57 -1.44
CA ILE A 26 5.64 7.71 -2.61
C ILE A 26 7.09 7.33 -2.90
N VAL A 27 7.36 6.02 -2.97
CA VAL A 27 8.70 5.50 -3.19
C VAL A 27 8.77 4.62 -4.42
N VAL A 28 9.94 4.61 -5.06
CA VAL A 28 10.32 3.62 -6.07
C VAL A 28 11.46 2.77 -5.52
N LEU A 29 11.36 1.45 -5.71
CA LEU A 29 12.38 0.50 -5.32
C LEU A 29 13.32 0.27 -6.51
N ARG A 30 14.62 0.54 -6.32
CA ARG A 30 15.67 0.28 -7.29
C ARG A 30 16.85 -0.39 -6.60
N ASP A 31 17.28 -1.54 -7.10
CA ASP A 31 18.43 -2.29 -6.58
C ASP A 31 18.38 -2.56 -5.06
N GLY A 32 17.18 -2.70 -4.48
CA GLY A 32 16.98 -2.93 -3.05
C GLY A 32 16.92 -1.68 -2.18
N GLU A 33 17.05 -0.49 -2.78
CA GLU A 33 16.96 0.81 -2.14
C GLU A 33 15.65 1.52 -2.54
N ASP A 34 14.98 2.10 -1.55
CA ASP A 34 13.76 2.89 -1.73
C ASP A 34 14.13 4.38 -1.91
N TYR A 35 13.66 4.96 -3.01
CA TYR A 35 13.85 6.36 -3.34
C TYR A 35 12.52 7.11 -3.22
N ASP A 36 12.49 8.17 -2.40
CA ASP A 36 11.36 9.07 -2.29
C ASP A 36 11.21 9.92 -3.57
N ILE A 37 10.07 9.75 -4.23
CA ILE A 37 9.67 10.48 -5.44
C ILE A 37 8.47 11.40 -5.18
N THR A 38 8.12 11.61 -3.91
CA THR A 38 7.01 12.46 -3.51
C THR A 38 7.23 13.88 -4.02
N SER A 39 6.23 14.40 -4.72
CA SER A 39 6.24 15.77 -5.23
C SER A 39 4.84 16.37 -5.12
N ARG A 40 4.72 17.66 -5.46
CA ARG A 40 3.40 18.31 -5.51
C ARG A 40 2.47 17.62 -6.50
N ASP A 41 3.00 17.18 -7.64
CA ASP A 41 2.23 16.53 -8.70
C ASP A 41 1.97 15.06 -8.37
N ILE A 42 2.88 14.41 -7.62
CA ILE A 42 2.82 13.01 -7.22
C ILE A 42 2.80 12.89 -5.69
N SER A 43 1.67 13.27 -5.11
CA SER A 43 1.44 13.19 -3.66
C SER A 43 0.77 11.87 -3.24
N THR A 44 0.17 11.13 -4.17
CA THR A 44 -0.49 9.85 -3.93
C THR A 44 -0.18 8.84 -5.04
N ILE A 45 -0.37 7.54 -4.75
CA ILE A 45 -0.29 6.47 -5.77
C ILE A 45 -1.31 6.69 -6.89
N GLN A 46 -2.49 7.23 -6.55
CA GLN A 46 -3.50 7.57 -7.56
C GLN A 46 -2.98 8.66 -8.51
N CYS A 47 -2.40 9.75 -7.98
CA CYS A 47 -1.80 10.79 -8.80
C CYS A 47 -0.72 10.24 -9.76
N LEU A 48 0.08 9.28 -9.29
CA LEU A 48 1.07 8.60 -10.14
C LEU A 48 0.41 7.86 -11.31
N PHE A 49 -0.65 7.07 -11.05
CA PHE A 49 -1.32 6.29 -12.08
C PHE A 49 -2.22 7.11 -13.01
N GLU A 50 -2.58 8.33 -12.63
CA GLU A 50 -3.30 9.28 -13.49
C GLU A 50 -2.38 9.98 -14.52
N LEU A 51 -1.06 9.82 -14.41
CA LEU A 51 -0.14 10.32 -15.44
C LEU A 51 -0.36 9.58 -16.78
N PRO A 52 -0.16 10.26 -17.92
CA PRO A 52 -0.31 9.63 -19.23
C PRO A 52 0.61 8.42 -19.45
N VAL A 53 1.83 8.46 -18.91
CA VAL A 53 2.83 7.39 -19.04
C VAL A 53 3.57 7.20 -17.71
N PRO A 54 2.95 6.52 -16.71
CA PRO A 54 3.48 6.46 -15.35
C PRO A 54 4.82 5.73 -15.25
N ALA A 55 5.00 4.65 -16.02
CA ALA A 55 6.26 3.89 -16.04
C ALA A 55 7.45 4.75 -16.49
N VAL A 56 7.27 5.60 -17.51
CA VAL A 56 8.33 6.49 -17.98
C VAL A 56 8.69 7.54 -16.92
N TYR A 57 7.68 8.08 -16.22
CA TYR A 57 7.92 8.99 -15.11
C TYR A 57 8.77 8.30 -14.01
N VAL A 58 8.36 7.12 -13.58
CA VAL A 58 9.07 6.36 -12.54
C VAL A 58 10.49 5.97 -12.97
N ALA A 59 10.70 5.63 -14.23
CA ALA A 59 12.03 5.27 -14.75
C ALA A 59 12.99 6.48 -14.83
N THR A 60 12.46 7.70 -14.98
CA THR A 60 13.28 8.90 -15.24
C THR A 60 13.46 9.81 -14.03
N ILE A 61 12.55 9.78 -13.07
CA ILE A 61 12.61 10.64 -11.88
C ILE A 61 13.80 10.24 -10.99
N SER A 62 14.63 11.19 -10.61
CA SER A 62 15.62 11.00 -9.54
C SER A 62 14.94 11.29 -8.20
N GLY A 63 14.86 10.29 -7.32
CA GLY A 63 14.37 10.46 -5.96
C GLY A 63 15.50 10.57 -4.94
N ASN A 64 15.16 10.95 -3.71
CA ASN A 64 16.10 10.93 -2.59
C ASN A 64 16.12 9.53 -1.95
N ALA A 65 17.30 8.98 -1.67
CA ALA A 65 17.40 7.72 -0.96
C ALA A 65 16.74 7.84 0.43
N SER A 66 15.73 7.01 0.70
CA SER A 66 14.90 7.08 1.91
C SER A 66 15.18 5.92 2.86
N ALA A 67 15.26 4.69 2.35
CA ALA A 67 15.53 3.51 3.17
C ALA A 67 16.00 2.31 2.33
N ASN A 68 16.67 1.36 2.98
CA ASN A 68 16.98 0.06 2.38
C ASN A 68 15.87 -0.95 2.70
N LEU A 69 15.43 -1.71 1.70
CA LEU A 69 14.31 -2.66 1.82
C LEU A 69 14.55 -3.74 2.89
N ALA A 70 15.77 -4.24 3.03
CA ALA A 70 16.10 -5.27 4.01
C ALA A 70 15.92 -4.75 5.45
N ASN A 71 16.26 -3.47 5.68
CA ASN A 71 16.06 -2.82 6.97
C ASN A 71 14.57 -2.63 7.27
N LEU A 72 13.75 -2.29 6.27
CA LEU A 72 12.30 -2.13 6.44
C LEU A 72 11.59 -3.46 6.74
N GLY A 73 12.01 -4.56 6.12
CA GLY A 73 11.46 -5.90 6.37
C GLY A 73 11.61 -6.35 7.82
N ALA A 74 12.71 -5.98 8.48
CA ALA A 74 12.94 -6.28 9.90
C ALA A 74 12.05 -5.45 10.85
N VAL A 75 11.64 -4.25 10.42
CA VAL A 75 10.82 -3.30 11.21
C VAL A 75 9.34 -3.70 11.19
N GLY A 76 8.81 -4.17 10.07
CA GLY A 76 7.38 -4.49 9.90
C GLY A 76 6.81 -5.56 10.85
N LEU A 77 7.66 -6.40 11.44
CA LEU A 77 7.27 -7.47 12.37
C LEU A 77 7.14 -7.01 13.84
N SER A 78 7.54 -5.78 14.13
CA SER A 78 7.62 -5.22 15.49
C SER A 78 6.56 -4.14 15.70
N ALA A 79 5.50 -4.44 16.47
CA ALA A 79 4.37 -3.54 16.73
C ALA A 79 4.77 -2.18 17.34
N ASN A 80 5.89 -2.12 18.07
CA ASN A 80 6.36 -0.91 18.77
C ASN A 80 7.32 -0.04 17.94
N SER A 81 7.75 -0.49 16.76
CA SER A 81 8.74 0.24 15.95
C SER A 81 8.14 1.32 15.04
N ARG A 82 6.81 1.39 14.98
CA ARG A 82 6.06 2.11 13.95
C ARG A 82 6.12 3.64 14.03
N LEU A 83 6.45 4.19 15.20
CA LEU A 83 6.47 5.64 15.42
C LEU A 83 7.86 6.27 15.22
N THR A 84 8.93 5.49 15.33
CA THR A 84 10.31 6.01 15.31
C THR A 84 11.13 5.54 14.12
N LYS A 85 10.57 4.65 13.28
CA LYS A 85 11.25 4.10 12.11
C LYS A 85 10.36 4.17 10.88
N SER A 86 11.00 4.33 9.72
CA SER A 86 10.32 4.20 8.44
C SER A 86 9.70 2.81 8.34
N HIS A 87 8.44 2.75 7.89
CA HIS A 87 7.70 1.49 7.80
C HIS A 87 6.69 1.50 6.66
N PHE A 88 6.35 0.32 6.15
CA PHE A 88 5.28 0.20 5.16
C PHE A 88 3.92 0.50 5.81
N PRO A 89 3.16 1.49 5.32
CA PRO A 89 1.82 1.74 5.81
C PRO A 89 0.94 0.53 5.51
N ALA A 90 -0.12 0.34 6.30
CA ALA A 90 -1.08 -0.73 6.01
C ALA A 90 -1.60 -0.55 4.57
N LEU A 91 -1.54 -1.64 3.78
CA LEU A 91 -1.92 -1.64 2.36
C LEU A 91 -3.40 -1.27 2.15
N ILE A 92 -4.20 -1.42 3.19
CA ILE A 92 -5.62 -1.10 3.22
C ILE A 92 -5.88 -0.22 4.43
N ASP A 93 -6.71 0.80 4.24
CA ASP A 93 -7.29 1.55 5.33
C ASP A 93 -8.12 0.56 6.18
N LEU A 94 -7.75 0.37 7.45
CA LEU A 94 -8.43 -0.56 8.36
C LEU A 94 -9.92 -0.23 8.51
N HIS A 95 -10.33 1.00 8.14
CA HIS A 95 -11.73 1.40 8.07
C HIS A 95 -12.53 0.64 6.99
N SER A 96 -11.92 0.22 5.87
CA SER A 96 -12.62 -0.51 4.81
C SER A 96 -12.93 -1.97 5.17
N ILE A 97 -12.17 -2.56 6.10
CA ILE A 97 -12.40 -3.95 6.53
C ILE A 97 -13.67 -4.06 7.39
N LYS A 98 -14.07 -2.99 8.08
CA LYS A 98 -15.33 -2.99 8.84
C LYS A 98 -16.56 -2.74 7.97
N ALA A 99 -16.43 -1.96 6.90
CA ALA A 99 -17.53 -1.72 5.95
C ALA A 99 -17.81 -2.91 5.02
N ALA A 100 -16.80 -3.72 4.68
CA ALA A 100 -16.99 -4.93 3.87
C ALA A 100 -17.60 -6.11 4.65
N ALA A 101 -17.49 -6.11 5.99
CA ALA A 101 -18.07 -7.16 6.82
C ALA A 101 -19.61 -7.06 6.96
N ASP A 102 -20.20 -5.91 6.59
CA ASP A 102 -21.64 -5.69 6.72
C ASP A 102 -22.44 -6.07 5.46
N THR A 103 -21.80 -6.58 4.40
CA THR A 103 -22.49 -6.80 3.11
C THR A 103 -22.63 -8.25 2.66
N PHE A 104 -22.13 -9.28 3.35
CA PHE A 104 -22.53 -10.67 3.06
C PHE A 104 -22.45 -11.59 4.28
N ALA A 105 -23.32 -11.35 5.27
CA ALA A 105 -23.79 -12.46 6.09
C ALA A 105 -24.65 -13.37 5.20
N ARG A 106 -24.07 -14.47 4.71
CA ARG A 106 -24.85 -15.60 4.21
C ARG A 106 -25.90 -15.93 5.28
N SER A 107 -27.17 -15.70 4.97
CA SER A 107 -28.27 -16.19 5.79
C SER A 107 -28.15 -17.70 5.88
N LYS A 108 -28.26 -18.25 7.09
CA LYS A 108 -28.36 -19.70 7.29
C LYS A 108 -29.56 -20.22 6.48
N PRO A 109 -29.46 -21.40 5.84
CA PRO A 109 -30.64 -22.06 5.30
C PRO A 109 -31.53 -22.45 6.50
N GLY A 110 -32.72 -21.87 6.60
CA GLY A 110 -33.68 -22.19 7.67
C GLY A 110 -34.66 -21.08 8.06
N CYS A 111 -34.48 -19.83 7.63
CA CYS A 111 -35.44 -18.77 7.93
C CYS A 111 -36.35 -18.52 6.72
N ASN A 112 -37.56 -19.09 6.76
CA ASN A 112 -38.66 -18.72 5.87
C ASN A 112 -39.10 -17.29 6.20
N PHE A 113 -38.93 -16.36 5.25
CA PHE A 113 -39.62 -15.07 5.30
C PHE A 113 -41.02 -15.22 4.67
N PRO A 114 -42.09 -14.70 5.30
CA PRO A 114 -43.42 -14.69 4.70
C PRO A 114 -43.44 -13.75 3.49
N LYS A 115 -44.13 -14.16 2.41
CA LYS A 115 -44.07 -13.54 1.08
C LYS A 115 -45.01 -12.34 0.87
N ASP A 116 -45.61 -11.77 1.92
CA ASP A 116 -46.74 -10.87 1.73
C ASP A 116 -46.47 -9.47 2.32
N VAL A 117 -45.52 -8.70 1.76
CA VAL A 117 -45.57 -7.22 1.75
C VAL A 117 -44.72 -6.68 0.59
N ILE A 118 -45.28 -6.63 -0.61
CA ILE A 118 -44.99 -5.59 -1.62
C ILE A 118 -46.33 -5.29 -2.31
N GLU A 119 -47.07 -4.33 -1.75
CA GLU A 119 -47.80 -3.27 -2.49
C GLU A 119 -47.56 -1.96 -1.75
#